data_AF-A0A7G6YHG4-F1
#
_entry.id   AF-A0A7G6YHG4-F1
#
_cell.length_a   1.000
_cell.length_b   1.000
_cell.length_c   1.000
_cell.angle_alpha   90.00
_cell.angle_beta   90.00
_cell.angle_gamma   90.00
#
_symmetry.space_group_name_H-M   'P 1'
#
loop_
_entity.id
_entity.type
_entity.pdbx_description
1 polymer ?
#
loop_
_entity_poly.entity_id
_entity_poly.type
_entity_poly.pdbx_seq_one_letter_code
_entity_poly.pdbx_strand_id
1 'polypeptide(L)'
;MKHRDTFEVVAGAVTGTLTQPGELILGRYEGGELRIIGRTTPVRPTAARALTPLVRPASADHPWPDVISSRTYDRFQPKRETKLTLIEPLTVEISADTSIIGGTIRHAARFVRARPEVSPGDVSWPRP
;
A
#
# COMPACT_ATOMS: atom_id res chain seq x y z
N MET A 1 -21.80 4.19 15.43
CA MET A 1 -20.36 4.58 15.39
C MET A 1 -19.68 3.74 14.33
N LYS A 2 -19.02 4.34 13.36
CA LYS A 2 -18.21 3.59 12.39
C LYS A 2 -16.87 3.32 13.07
N HIS A 3 -16.68 2.11 13.62
CA HIS A 3 -15.40 1.69 14.18
C HIS A 3 -14.39 1.71 13.04
N ARG A 4 -13.37 2.54 13.16
CA ARG A 4 -12.35 2.70 12.12
C ARG A 4 -11.07 2.12 12.70
N ASP A 5 -10.88 0.83 12.47
CA ASP A 5 -9.70 0.14 12.95
C ASP A 5 -8.50 0.56 12.09
N THR A 6 -7.34 0.68 12.74
CA THR A 6 -6.07 0.90 12.04
C THR A 6 -5.32 -0.42 11.93
N PHE A 7 -4.62 -0.59 10.83
CA PHE A 7 -3.87 -1.80 10.52
C PHE A 7 -2.49 -1.42 9.98
N GLU A 8 -1.49 -2.21 10.35
CA GLU A 8 -0.18 -2.15 9.72
C GLU A 8 -0.21 -2.99 8.43
N VAL A 9 0.32 -2.43 7.35
CA VAL A 9 0.47 -3.06 6.03
C VAL A 9 1.82 -2.67 5.44
N VAL A 10 2.22 -3.37 4.39
CA VAL A 10 3.40 -3.01 3.60
C VAL A 10 2.96 -2.14 2.43
N ALA A 11 3.65 -1.04 2.16
CA ALA A 11 3.59 -0.32 0.89
C ALA A 11 4.78 -0.76 0.03
N GLY A 12 4.52 -1.31 -1.15
CA GLY A 12 5.56 -1.75 -2.10
C GLY A 12 5.68 -0.85 -3.33
N ALA A 13 4.71 0.03 -3.55
CA ALA A 13 4.77 1.00 -4.63
C ALA A 13 3.91 2.23 -4.35
N VAL A 14 4.13 3.27 -5.15
CA VAL A 14 3.26 4.45 -5.20
C VAL A 14 2.78 4.70 -6.63
N THR A 15 1.61 5.31 -6.79
CA THR A 15 1.31 6.04 -8.02
C THR A 15 1.99 7.41 -7.97
N GLY A 16 2.30 8.00 -9.13
CA GLY A 16 3.09 9.25 -9.18
C GLY A 16 4.58 8.98 -9.03
N THR A 17 5.31 9.87 -8.35
CA THR A 17 6.78 9.80 -8.22
C THR A 17 7.20 9.65 -6.76
N LEU A 18 8.48 9.33 -6.52
CA LEU A 18 9.05 9.26 -5.15
C LEU A 18 8.94 10.61 -4.40
N THR A 19 9.08 11.71 -5.14
CA THR A 19 9.01 13.08 -4.60
C THR A 19 7.58 13.62 -4.48
N GLN A 20 6.63 13.00 -5.18
CA GLN A 20 5.22 13.35 -5.11
C GLN A 20 4.35 12.09 -5.12
N PRO A 21 4.33 11.32 -4.02
CA PRO A 21 3.51 10.11 -3.91
C PRO A 21 2.02 10.43 -4.04
N GLY A 22 1.34 9.74 -4.96
CA GLY A 22 -0.09 9.85 -5.21
C GLY A 22 -0.90 8.95 -4.28
N GLU A 23 -0.95 7.66 -4.57
CA GLU A 23 -1.57 6.61 -3.76
C GLU A 23 -0.52 5.59 -3.37
N LEU A 24 -0.64 4.95 -2.22
CA LEU A 24 0.18 3.78 -1.87
C LEU A 24 -0.48 2.52 -2.41
N ILE A 25 0.30 1.68 -3.08
CA ILE A 25 -0.10 0.30 -3.40
C ILE A 25 0.32 -0.59 -2.24
N LEU A 26 -0.67 -1.26 -1.67
CA LEU A 26 -0.56 -1.98 -0.42
C LEU A 26 -0.36 -3.46 -0.69
N GLY A 27 0.49 -4.07 0.12
CA GLY A 27 0.88 -5.46 0.04
C GLY A 27 0.93 -6.16 1.38
N ARG A 28 1.00 -7.48 1.30
CA ARG A 28 1.20 -8.40 2.42
C ARG A 28 2.18 -9.49 2.01
N TYR A 29 3.09 -9.87 2.91
CA TYR A 29 3.90 -11.06 2.69
C TYR A 29 3.06 -12.33 2.89
N GLU A 30 3.07 -13.20 1.89
CA GLU A 30 2.42 -14.51 1.90
C GLU A 30 3.41 -15.54 1.38
N GLY A 31 3.80 -16.51 2.22
CA GLY A 31 4.79 -17.51 1.83
C GLY A 31 6.14 -16.92 1.40
N GLY A 32 6.51 -15.74 1.93
CA GLY A 32 7.74 -15.02 1.57
C GLY A 32 7.62 -14.08 0.38
N GLU A 33 6.48 -14.06 -0.31
CA GLU A 33 6.25 -13.18 -1.47
C GLU A 33 5.33 -12.02 -1.10
N LEU A 34 5.69 -10.81 -1.52
CA LEU A 34 4.85 -9.63 -1.33
C LEU A 34 3.70 -9.65 -2.34
N ARG A 35 2.46 -9.85 -1.87
CA ARG A 35 1.24 -9.85 -2.70
C ARG A 35 0.51 -8.53 -2.59
N ILE A 36 0.01 -7.99 -3.71
CA ILE A 36 -0.83 -6.78 -3.73
C ILE A 36 -2.17 -7.11 -3.10
N ILE A 37 -2.58 -6.32 -2.11
CA ILE A 37 -3.85 -6.48 -1.38
C ILE A 37 -4.77 -5.27 -1.49
N GLY A 38 -4.33 -4.18 -2.13
CA GLY A 38 -5.18 -3.01 -2.36
C GLY A 38 -4.37 -1.72 -2.52
N ARG A 39 -5.02 -0.60 -2.23
CA ARG A 39 -4.41 0.73 -2.29
C ARG A 39 -4.97 1.67 -1.23
N THR A 40 -4.31 2.80 -1.05
CA THR A 40 -4.89 3.93 -0.32
C THR A 40 -5.72 4.85 -1.23
N THR A 41 -6.52 5.73 -0.62
CA THR A 41 -6.93 6.98 -1.26
C THR A 41 -5.71 7.84 -1.55
N PRO A 42 -5.83 8.89 -2.40
CA PRO A 42 -4.76 9.86 -2.59
C PRO A 42 -4.20 10.36 -1.26
N VAL A 43 -2.88 10.30 -1.12
CA VAL A 43 -2.14 10.74 0.05
C VAL A 43 -2.24 12.25 0.13
N ARG A 44 -2.60 12.77 1.32
CA ARG A 44 -2.75 14.21 1.53
C ARG A 44 -1.39 14.90 1.37
N PRO A 45 -1.32 16.15 0.87
CA PRO A 45 -0.05 16.84 0.64
C PRO A 45 0.89 16.90 1.85
N THR A 46 0.34 17.10 3.05
CA THR A 46 1.12 17.12 4.30
C THR A 46 1.71 15.74 4.63
N ALA A 47 0.93 14.68 4.45
CA ALA A 47 1.36 13.32 4.65
C ALA A 47 2.37 12.87 3.58
N ALA A 48 2.18 13.29 2.33
CA ALA A 48 3.11 13.04 1.24
C ALA A 48 4.49 13.65 1.53
N ARG A 49 4.54 14.89 2.04
CA ARG A 49 5.80 15.54 2.46
C ARG A 49 6.53 14.78 3.57
N ALA A 50 5.79 14.23 4.54
CA ALA A 50 6.38 13.41 5.60
C ALA A 50 6.83 12.03 5.09
N LEU A 51 6.16 11.49 4.09
CA LEU A 51 6.45 10.20 3.47
C LEU A 51 7.65 10.26 2.52
N THR A 52 7.79 11.31 1.71
CA THR A 52 8.86 11.47 0.71
C THR A 52 10.27 11.12 1.22
N PRO A 53 10.76 11.60 2.38
CA PRO A 53 12.10 11.26 2.85
C PRO A 53 12.27 9.79 3.26
N LEU A 54 11.19 9.05 3.44
CA LEU A 54 11.18 7.64 3.85
C LEU A 54 11.05 6.67 2.67
N VAL A 55 10.61 7.17 1.52
CA VAL A 55 10.40 6.34 0.34
C VAL A 55 11.71 6.26 -0.46
N ARG A 56 12.15 5.03 -0.71
CA ARG A 56 13.36 4.74 -1.50
C ARG A 56 12.99 3.99 -2.78
N PRO A 57 13.73 4.17 -3.89
CA PRO A 57 13.53 3.38 -5.09
C PRO A 57 13.67 1.88 -4.78
N ALA A 58 12.81 1.04 -5.35
CA ALA A 58 12.93 -0.41 -5.16
C ALA A 58 14.24 -0.98 -5.72
N SER A 59 14.68 -2.11 -5.16
CA SER A 59 15.75 -2.92 -5.74
C SER A 59 15.28 -3.63 -7.02
N ALA A 60 16.23 -4.15 -7.80
CA ALA A 60 15.93 -4.93 -9.00
C ALA A 60 15.13 -6.22 -8.72
N ASP A 61 15.23 -6.74 -7.48
CA ASP A 61 14.55 -7.96 -7.03
C ASP A 61 13.12 -7.72 -6.54
N HIS A 62 12.58 -6.51 -6.74
CA HIS A 62 11.23 -6.20 -6.33
C HIS A 62 10.20 -7.10 -7.04
N PRO A 63 9.28 -7.75 -6.31
CA PRO A 63 8.44 -8.80 -6.89
C PRO A 63 7.30 -8.27 -7.78
N TRP A 64 6.98 -6.98 -7.69
CA TRP A 64 5.90 -6.39 -8.48
C TRP A 64 6.39 -5.80 -9.81
N PRO A 65 5.59 -5.89 -10.87
CA PRO A 65 5.87 -5.19 -12.12
C PRO A 65 5.66 -3.68 -11.97
N ASP A 66 6.27 -2.91 -12.87
CA ASP A 66 6.15 -1.45 -13.00
C ASP A 66 4.79 -1.00 -13.57
N VAL A 67 4.06 -1.88 -14.24
CA VAL A 67 2.71 -1.62 -14.74
C VAL A 67 1.77 -2.75 -14.32
N ILE A 68 0.64 -2.37 -13.73
CA ILE A 68 -0.43 -3.31 -13.36
C ILE A 68 -1.78 -2.89 -13.95
N SER A 69 -2.71 -3.82 -14.00
CA SER A 69 -4.11 -3.47 -14.21
C SER A 69 -4.67 -2.82 -12.96
N SER A 70 -5.46 -1.75 -13.10
CA SER A 70 -6.26 -1.17 -12.02
C SER A 70 -7.09 -2.22 -11.26
N ARG A 71 -7.52 -3.29 -11.95
CA ARG A 71 -8.26 -4.42 -11.34
C ARG A 71 -7.44 -5.26 -10.37
N THR A 72 -6.11 -5.17 -10.40
CA THR A 72 -5.21 -5.90 -9.48
C THR A 72 -5.39 -5.43 -8.04
N TYR A 73 -5.66 -4.14 -7.81
CA TYR A 73 -5.91 -3.60 -6.47
C TYR A 73 -7.35 -3.09 -6.26
N ASP A 74 -8.13 -2.89 -7.32
CA ASP A 74 -9.54 -2.47 -7.23
C ASP A 74 -10.37 -3.12 -8.35
N ARG A 75 -10.94 -4.29 -8.05
CA ARG A 75 -11.70 -5.10 -9.02
C ARG A 75 -12.95 -4.41 -9.59
N PHE A 76 -13.44 -3.35 -8.96
CA PHE A 76 -14.66 -2.65 -9.37
C PHE A 76 -14.37 -1.49 -10.33
N GLN A 77 -13.10 -1.13 -10.56
CA GLN A 77 -12.72 -0.08 -11.49
C GLN A 77 -12.69 -0.59 -12.95
N PRO A 78 -12.92 0.31 -13.93
CA PRO A 78 -12.62 0.01 -15.33
C PRO A 78 -11.17 -0.45 -15.49
N LYS A 79 -10.95 -1.48 -16.32
CA LYS A 79 -9.60 -1.98 -16.62
C LYS A 79 -8.80 -0.85 -17.28
N ARG A 80 -7.75 -0.39 -16.61
CA ARG A 80 -6.77 0.56 -17.13
C ARG A 80 -5.39 0.11 -16.70
N GLU A 81 -4.39 0.41 -17.51
CA GLU A 81 -3.00 0.24 -17.11
C GLU A 81 -2.62 1.36 -16.15
N THR A 82 -2.00 0.98 -15.04
CA THR A 82 -1.56 1.89 -13.99
C THR A 82 -0.06 1.71 -13.81
N LYS A 83 0.69 2.78 -14.08
CA LYS A 83 2.13 2.82 -13.84
C LYS A 83 2.40 2.97 -12.35
N LEU A 84 3.29 2.14 -11.85
CA LEU A 84 3.79 2.14 -10.50
C LEU A 84 5.20 2.70 -10.46
N THR A 85 5.46 3.50 -9.45
CA THR A 85 6.82 3.76 -8.98
C THR A 85 7.08 2.79 -7.85
N LEU A 86 7.88 1.75 -8.11
CA LEU A 86 8.23 0.73 -7.13
C LEU A 86 9.13 1.33 -6.05
N ILE A 87 8.90 0.93 -4.80
CA ILE A 87 9.65 1.43 -3.65
C ILE A 87 10.24 0.27 -2.85
N GLU A 88 11.30 0.52 -2.07
CA GLU A 88 11.68 -0.43 -1.02
C GLU A 88 10.45 -0.66 -0.11
N PRO A 89 10.08 -1.92 0.17
CA PRO A 89 8.93 -2.23 1.02
C PRO A 89 8.98 -1.43 2.33
N LEU A 90 7.92 -0.68 2.60
CA LEU A 90 7.83 0.20 3.77
C LEU A 90 6.57 -0.13 4.56
N THR A 91 6.70 -0.40 5.85
CA THR A 91 5.54 -0.56 6.71
C THR A 91 4.81 0.77 6.88
N VAL A 92 3.49 0.76 6.70
CA VAL A 92 2.62 1.91 6.88
C VAL A 92 1.39 1.53 7.69
N GLU A 93 0.90 2.50 8.45
CA GLU A 93 -0.37 2.38 9.14
C GLU A 93 -1.48 2.95 8.26
N ILE A 94 -2.54 2.16 8.08
CA ILE A 94 -3.73 2.55 7.34
C ILE A 94 -4.96 2.50 8.24
N SER A 95 -5.98 3.24 7.84
CA SER A 95 -7.30 3.22 8.44
C SER A 95 -8.30 2.76 7.39
N ALA A 96 -8.99 1.64 7.66
CA ALA A 96 -9.95 1.05 6.72
C ALA A 96 -11.37 1.20 7.26
N ASP A 97 -12.31 1.56 6.39
CA ASP A 97 -13.71 1.79 6.74
C ASP A 97 -14.52 0.49 6.92
N THR A 98 -13.94 -0.65 6.54
CA THR A 98 -14.58 -1.96 6.56
C THR A 98 -13.60 -3.01 7.03
N SER A 99 -14.13 -4.08 7.63
CA SER A 99 -13.40 -5.32 7.87
C SER A 99 -12.65 -5.74 6.60
N ILE A 100 -11.41 -6.17 6.79
CA ILE A 100 -10.62 -6.82 5.75
C ILE A 100 -11.29 -8.16 5.47
N ILE A 101 -11.80 -8.37 4.25
CA ILE A 101 -12.49 -9.61 3.89
C ILE A 101 -11.56 -10.44 3.02
N GLY A 102 -11.12 -11.59 3.52
CA GLY A 102 -10.29 -12.53 2.76
C GLY A 102 -8.89 -12.02 2.43
N GLY A 103 -8.34 -11.10 3.24
CA GLY A 103 -6.98 -10.58 3.04
C GLY A 103 -6.84 -9.44 2.05
N THR A 104 -7.94 -8.95 1.46
CA THR A 104 -7.93 -7.84 0.49
C THR A 104 -8.69 -6.62 1.01
N ILE A 105 -8.19 -5.44 0.66
CA ILE A 105 -8.81 -4.15 0.94
C ILE A 105 -9.82 -3.84 -0.19
N ARG A 106 -11.12 -3.94 0.12
CA ARG A 106 -12.19 -3.71 -0.88
C ARG A 106 -12.38 -2.24 -1.28
N HIS A 107 -12.14 -1.32 -0.35
CA HIS A 107 -12.24 0.12 -0.57
C HIS A 107 -10.92 0.76 -0.22
N ALA A 108 -10.50 1.74 -1.01
CA ALA A 108 -9.24 2.45 -0.80
C ALA A 108 -9.11 2.90 0.66
N ALA A 109 -8.06 2.41 1.34
CA ALA A 109 -7.81 2.72 2.74
C ALA A 109 -7.25 4.14 2.89
N ARG A 110 -7.32 4.72 4.08
CA ARG A 110 -6.67 6.01 4.34
C ARG A 110 -5.29 5.80 4.92
N PHE A 111 -4.27 6.40 4.32
CA PHE A 111 -2.94 6.47 4.93
C PHE A 111 -2.98 7.28 6.24
N VAL A 112 -2.43 6.71 7.31
CA VAL A 112 -2.29 7.34 8.62
C VAL A 112 -0.87 7.87 8.79
N ARG A 113 0.13 6.99 8.75
CA ARG A 113 1.55 7.32 8.89
C ARG A 113 2.46 6.21 8.38
N ALA A 114 3.71 6.54 8.08
CA ALA A 114 4.75 5.55 7.86
C ALA A 114 5.26 4.99 9.20
N ARG A 115 5.75 3.75 9.17
CA ARG A 115 6.29 3.00 10.32
C ARG A 115 7.66 2.40 9.97
N PRO A 116 8.67 3.22 9.61
CA PRO A 116 9.99 2.70 9.22
C PRO A 116 10.70 1.91 10.33
N GLU A 117 10.25 2.06 11.58
CA GLU A 117 10.71 1.29 12.74
C GLU A 117 10.20 -0.16 12.77
N VAL A 118 9.20 -0.51 11.94
CA VAL A 118 8.64 -1.87 11.84
C VAL A 118 9.10 -2.52 10.55
N SER A 119 9.80 -3.65 10.66
CA SER A 119 10.22 -4.41 9.48
C SER A 119 9.01 -4.88 8.67
N PRO A 120 9.01 -4.72 7.33
CA PRO A 120 7.91 -5.20 6.48
C PRO A 120 7.57 -6.68 6.64
N GLY A 121 8.56 -7.51 6.99
CA GLY A 121 8.37 -8.95 7.24
C GLY A 121 7.67 -9.27 8.57
N ASP A 122 7.68 -8.33 9.51
CA ASP A 122 7.11 -8.50 10.86
C ASP A 122 5.65 -8.02 10.94
N VAL A 123 5.11 -7.46 9.86
CA VAL A 123 3.73 -6.96 9.79
C VAL A 123 2.76 -8.12 9.94
N SER A 124 2.22 -8.28 11.15
CA SER A 124 1.22 -9.30 11.45
C SER A 124 -0.16 -8.81 11.01
N TRP A 125 -0.66 -9.36 9.92
CA TRP A 125 -2.02 -9.12 9.48
C TRP A 125 -3.01 -9.98 10.28
N PRO A 126 -4.15 -9.45 10.76
CA PRO A 126 -5.16 -10.28 11.40
C PRO A 126 -5.64 -11.36 10.42
N ARG A 127 -5.51 -12.63 10.79
CA ARG A 127 -6.12 -13.73 10.03
C ARG A 127 -7.65 -13.61 10.15
N PRO A 128 -8.39 -13.78 9.04
CA PRO A 128 -9.85 -13.87 9.10
C PRO A 128 -10.32 -15.08 9.91
#